data_AF-A0A6C0LIB6-F1
#
_entry.id   AF-A0A6C0LIB6-F1
#
_cell.length_a   1.000
_cell.length_b   1.000
_cell.length_c   1.000
_cell.angle_alpha   90.00
_cell.angle_beta   90.00
_cell.angle_gamma   90.00
#
_symmetry.space_group_name_H-M   'P 1'
#
loop_
_entity.id
_entity.type
_entity.pdbx_description
1 polymer ?
#
loop_
_entity_poly.entity_id
_entity_poly.type
_entity_poly.pdbx_seq_one_letter_code
_entity_poly.pdbx_strand_id
1 'polypeptide(L)'
;MPRKCVPTDKKLYEKTKSKVYRKIKKHSAYRSGKVVSSYKKAFSKKHGSRKQPYKGCKRKSSRLKRWFDEDWKSDTGKYKYTSKSSVYRPSKRITKDTPLTHSEVTKKELSRAKREKSSKGRVSRFRKKRSSRRRE
;
A
#
# COMPACT_ATOMS: atom_id res chain seq x y z
N MET A 1 13.69 -6.82 19.31
CA MET A 1 12.86 -5.59 19.23
C MET A 1 13.13 -4.85 17.92
N PRO A 2 12.11 -4.41 17.15
CA PRO A 2 12.35 -3.64 15.93
C PRO A 2 13.09 -2.34 16.27
N ARG A 3 14.17 -2.03 15.54
CA ARG A 3 14.94 -0.79 15.73
C ARG A 3 14.01 0.41 15.52
N LYS A 4 13.83 1.24 16.55
CA LYS A 4 12.98 2.44 16.49
C LYS A 4 13.65 3.50 15.62
N CYS A 5 12.85 4.17 14.79
CA CYS A 5 13.32 5.23 13.91
C CYS A 5 13.57 6.49 14.73
N VAL A 6 14.76 7.09 14.60
CA VAL A 6 15.10 8.32 15.34
C VAL A 6 15.16 9.51 14.37
N PRO A 7 14.45 10.62 14.64
CA PRO A 7 14.58 11.85 13.87
C PRO A 7 16.03 12.37 13.90
N THR A 8 16.56 12.75 12.75
CA THR A 8 17.91 13.33 12.63
C THR A 8 18.01 14.67 13.36
N ASP A 9 16.98 15.53 13.26
CA ASP A 9 16.88 16.81 13.97
C ASP A 9 15.73 16.74 14.99
N LYS A 10 16.05 16.34 16.23
CA LYS A 10 15.07 16.16 17.31
C LYS A 10 14.34 17.46 17.66
N LYS A 11 15.05 18.60 17.68
CA LYS A 11 14.48 19.91 17.99
C LYS A 11 13.43 20.33 16.95
N LEU A 12 13.76 20.15 15.66
CA LEU A 12 12.81 20.43 14.57
C LEU A 12 11.60 19.49 14.60
N TYR A 13 11.80 18.23 14.96
CA TYR A 13 10.73 17.26 15.08
C TYR A 13 9.73 17.65 16.19
N GLU A 14 10.20 17.90 17.42
CA GLU A 14 9.31 18.26 18.53
C GLU A 14 8.58 19.59 18.28
N LYS A 15 9.25 20.59 17.69
CA LYS A 15 8.60 21.85 17.26
C LYS A 15 7.50 21.62 16.21
N THR A 16 7.69 20.67 15.30
CA THR A 16 6.69 20.32 14.28
C THR A 16 5.53 19.56 14.90
N LYS A 17 5.83 18.62 15.81
CA LYS A 17 4.85 17.80 16.52
C LYS A 17 3.91 18.65 17.36
N SER A 18 4.43 19.61 18.14
CA SER A 18 3.60 20.51 18.95
C SER A 18 2.63 21.33 18.09
N LYS A 19 3.11 21.87 16.96
CA LYS A 19 2.26 22.61 15.99
C LYS A 19 1.13 21.74 15.43
N VAL A 20 1.42 20.50 15.05
CA VAL A 20 0.41 19.57 14.51
C VAL A 20 -0.59 19.18 15.59
N TYR A 21 -0.13 18.93 16.82
CA TYR A 21 -0.99 18.51 17.93
C TYR A 21 -1.93 19.62 18.37
N ARG A 22 -1.50 20.88 18.31
CA ARG A 22 -2.38 22.04 18.54
C ARG A 22 -3.50 22.12 17.51
N LYS A 23 -3.23 21.79 16.25
CA LYS A 23 -4.22 21.80 15.16
C LYS A 23 -5.14 20.58 15.18
N ILE A 24 -4.63 19.41 15.53
CA ILE A 24 -5.35 18.13 15.50
C ILE A 24 -5.30 17.52 16.90
N LYS A 25 -6.27 17.90 17.74
CA LYS A 25 -6.33 17.44 19.14
C LYS A 25 -6.55 15.93 19.25
N LYS A 26 -7.44 15.36 18.42
CA LYS A 26 -7.78 13.93 18.42
C LYS A 26 -6.60 13.05 17.99
N HIS A 27 -6.23 12.07 18.82
CA HIS A 27 -5.22 11.08 18.47
C HIS A 27 -5.72 10.18 17.32
N SER A 28 -4.95 10.09 16.23
CA SER A 28 -5.27 9.25 15.07
C SER A 28 -4.03 8.93 14.25
N ALA A 29 -4.11 7.87 13.42
CA ALA A 29 -3.07 7.57 12.44
C ALA A 29 -2.82 8.74 11.48
N TYR A 30 -3.88 9.49 11.13
CA TYR A 30 -3.79 10.71 10.33
C TYR A 30 -2.93 11.78 11.02
N ARG A 31 -3.16 12.03 12.32
CA ARG A 31 -2.36 12.98 13.10
C ARG A 31 -0.88 12.60 13.10
N SER A 32 -0.58 11.34 13.40
CA SER A 32 0.80 10.82 13.39
C SER A 32 1.44 10.93 12.01
N GLY A 33 0.69 10.61 10.95
CA GLY A 33 1.13 10.78 9.57
C GLY A 33 1.43 12.23 9.21
N LYS A 34 0.60 13.18 9.67
CA LYS A 34 0.83 14.62 9.47
C LYS A 34 2.11 15.10 10.14
N VAL A 35 2.43 14.66 11.36
CA VAL A 35 3.71 14.99 12.01
C VAL A 35 4.89 14.56 11.13
N VAL A 36 4.89 13.30 10.67
CA VAL A 36 5.98 12.76 9.84
C VAL A 36 6.10 13.52 8.52
N SER A 37 4.98 13.79 7.84
CA SER A 37 4.94 14.51 6.57
C SER A 37 5.46 15.95 6.72
N SER A 38 4.93 16.69 7.70
CA SER A 38 5.34 18.06 7.97
C SER A 38 6.82 18.15 8.36
N TYR A 39 7.31 17.21 9.18
CA TYR A 39 8.71 17.17 9.55
C TYR A 39 9.61 16.89 8.35
N LYS A 40 9.27 15.91 7.49
CA LYS A 40 10.06 15.63 6.27
C LYS A 40 10.16 16.87 5.36
N LYS A 41 9.05 17.60 5.19
CA LYS A 41 9.03 18.87 4.42
C LYS A 41 9.93 19.93 5.06
N ALA A 42 9.78 20.18 6.36
CA ALA A 42 10.59 21.17 7.07
C ALA A 42 12.08 20.80 7.10
N PHE A 43 12.38 19.51 7.26
CA PHE A 43 13.74 18.98 7.24
C PHE A 43 14.39 19.18 5.87
N SER A 44 13.69 18.83 4.79
CA SER A 44 14.18 19.03 3.42
C SER A 44 14.44 20.50 3.12
N LYS A 45 13.62 21.41 3.65
CA LYS A 45 13.81 22.86 3.51
C LYS A 45 15.05 23.36 4.27
N LYS A 46 15.34 22.82 5.46
CA LYS A 46 16.46 23.24 6.32
C LYS A 46 17.80 22.61 5.94
N HIS A 47 17.78 21.32 5.59
CA HIS A 47 18.98 20.49 5.45
C HIS A 47 19.25 20.02 4.02
N GLY A 48 18.38 20.39 3.06
CA GLY A 48 18.46 19.96 1.67
C GLY A 48 18.04 18.51 1.44
N SER A 49 18.18 18.03 0.19
CA SER A 49 17.77 16.69 -0.24
C SER A 49 18.79 15.59 0.04
N ARG A 50 20.07 15.94 0.26
CA ARG A 50 21.16 14.98 0.47
C ARG A 50 21.06 14.29 1.84
N LYS A 51 20.59 14.99 2.87
CA LYS A 51 20.47 14.46 4.23
C LYS A 51 19.16 13.71 4.43
N GLN A 52 19.21 12.60 5.17
CA GLN A 52 18.00 11.82 5.48
C GLN A 52 17.31 12.33 6.76
N PRO A 53 15.98 12.54 6.76
CA PRO A 53 15.27 13.06 7.93
C PRO A 53 15.26 12.13 9.15
N TYR A 54 15.44 10.83 8.94
CA TYR A 54 15.41 9.80 9.97
C TYR A 54 16.62 8.85 9.83
N LYS A 55 17.15 8.40 10.96
CA LYS A 55 18.25 7.43 11.05
C LYS A 55 17.71 6.01 11.29
N GLY A 56 18.36 5.00 10.69
CA GLY A 56 18.16 3.58 11.01
C GLY A 56 16.86 2.93 10.53
N CYS A 57 16.07 3.59 9.67
CA CYS A 57 14.66 3.24 9.46
C CYS A 57 14.28 2.67 8.08
N LYS A 58 15.22 2.50 7.15
CA LYS A 58 14.90 1.97 5.82
C LYS A 58 15.06 0.46 5.81
N ARG A 59 13.95 -0.27 6.00
CA ARG A 59 13.89 -1.67 5.54
C ARG A 59 13.99 -1.64 4.01
N LYS A 60 15.04 -2.24 3.45
CA LYS A 60 15.33 -2.23 2.00
C LYS A 60 14.16 -2.77 1.16
N SER A 61 13.42 -3.73 1.71
CA SER A 61 12.20 -4.30 1.11
C SER A 61 11.08 -4.37 2.15
N SER A 62 10.02 -3.59 1.96
CA SER A 62 8.78 -3.77 2.71
C SER A 62 7.71 -4.31 1.77
N ARG A 63 6.88 -5.24 2.27
CA ARG A 63 5.72 -5.77 1.52
C ARG A 63 4.80 -4.63 1.06
N LEU A 64 4.74 -3.55 1.82
CA LEU A 64 3.98 -2.35 1.47
C LEU A 64 4.58 -1.58 0.30
N LYS A 65 5.92 -1.39 0.26
CA LYS A 65 6.57 -0.77 -0.91
C LYS A 65 6.30 -1.61 -2.16
N ARG A 66 6.46 -2.94 -2.07
CA ARG A 66 6.11 -3.85 -3.16
C ARG A 66 4.66 -3.68 -3.60
N TRP A 67 3.72 -3.64 -2.65
CA TRP A 67 2.30 -3.44 -2.95
C TRP A 67 2.04 -2.13 -3.71
N PHE A 68 2.76 -1.04 -3.38
CA PHE A 68 2.69 0.20 -4.17
C PHE A 68 3.33 0.05 -5.56
N ASP A 69 4.49 -0.59 -5.66
CA ASP A 69 5.21 -0.79 -6.92
C ASP A 69 4.44 -1.70 -7.91
N GLU A 70 3.62 -2.62 -7.38
CA GLU A 70 2.76 -3.54 -8.14
C GLU A 70 1.62 -2.85 -8.92
N ASP A 71 1.34 -1.58 -8.61
CA ASP A 71 0.32 -0.75 -9.27
C ASP A 71 -1.06 -1.43 -9.32
N TRP A 72 -1.76 -1.44 -8.19
CA TRP A 72 -3.05 -2.12 -8.06
C TRP A 72 -4.19 -1.27 -8.64
N LYS A 73 -4.77 -1.77 -9.73
CA LYS A 73 -5.88 -1.11 -10.45
C LYS A 73 -7.13 -1.98 -10.45
N SER A 74 -8.29 -1.34 -10.62
CA SER A 74 -9.55 -2.05 -10.83
C SER A 74 -9.51 -2.84 -12.15
N ASP A 75 -10.51 -3.68 -12.35
CA ASP A 75 -10.77 -4.38 -13.60
C ASP A 75 -11.02 -3.46 -14.80
N THR A 76 -11.31 -2.17 -14.57
CA THR A 76 -11.43 -1.15 -15.62
C THR A 76 -10.13 -0.41 -15.90
N GLY A 77 -9.03 -0.75 -15.20
CA GLY A 77 -7.74 -0.07 -15.30
C GLY A 77 -7.68 1.30 -14.63
N LYS A 78 -8.77 1.71 -13.95
CA LYS A 78 -8.85 2.99 -13.24
C LYS A 78 -8.55 2.80 -11.75
N TYR A 79 -8.17 3.89 -11.09
CA TYR A 79 -8.15 3.96 -9.63
C TYR A 79 -9.56 4.28 -9.12
N LYS A 80 -9.86 3.85 -7.89
CA LYS A 80 -11.18 3.89 -7.22
C LYS A 80 -12.15 2.80 -7.68
N TYR A 81 -13.13 2.50 -6.82
CA TYR A 81 -14.17 1.53 -7.13
C TYR A 81 -15.18 2.19 -8.07
N THR A 82 -15.41 1.57 -9.21
CA THR A 82 -16.47 1.98 -10.14
C THR A 82 -17.81 1.37 -9.74
N SER A 83 -17.78 0.13 -9.23
CA SER A 83 -18.97 -0.60 -8.78
C SER A 83 -18.66 -1.50 -7.59
N LYS A 84 -19.71 -1.99 -6.93
CA LYS A 84 -19.61 -2.97 -5.83
C LYS A 84 -18.90 -4.26 -6.23
N SER A 85 -19.01 -4.64 -7.51
CA SER A 85 -18.39 -5.83 -8.09
C SER A 85 -16.98 -5.58 -8.64
N SER A 86 -16.48 -4.34 -8.63
CA SER A 86 -15.12 -4.03 -9.09
C SER A 86 -14.08 -4.83 -8.31
N VAL A 87 -13.11 -5.40 -9.02
CA VAL A 87 -12.06 -6.21 -8.41
C VAL A 87 -10.68 -5.67 -8.75
N TYR A 88 -9.82 -5.62 -7.74
CA TYR A 88 -8.46 -5.11 -7.84
C TYR A 88 -7.46 -6.23 -8.06
N ARG A 89 -6.52 -6.01 -8.98
CA ARG A 89 -5.37 -6.88 -9.22
C ARG A 89 -4.15 -6.00 -9.55
N PRO A 90 -2.93 -6.51 -9.31
CA PRO A 90 -1.72 -5.79 -9.69
C PRO A 90 -1.63 -5.66 -11.21
N SER A 91 -1.21 -4.50 -11.70
CA SER A 91 -0.90 -4.29 -13.11
C SER A 91 0.52 -4.73 -13.45
N LYS A 92 1.44 -4.71 -12.48
CA LYS A 92 2.84 -5.09 -12.66
C LYS A 92 3.21 -6.25 -11.76
N ARG A 93 3.89 -7.26 -12.31
CA ARG A 93 4.47 -8.36 -11.54
C ARG A 93 5.86 -7.94 -11.06
N ILE A 94 6.01 -7.71 -9.76
CA ILE A 94 7.30 -7.31 -9.15
C ILE A 94 8.06 -8.53 -8.61
N THR A 95 7.35 -9.50 -8.05
CA THR A 95 7.95 -10.71 -7.45
C THR A 95 7.12 -11.95 -7.76
N LYS A 96 7.66 -13.14 -7.45
CA LYS A 96 6.90 -14.41 -7.51
C LYS A 96 5.67 -14.42 -6.59
N ASP A 97 5.72 -13.67 -5.48
CA ASP A 97 4.62 -13.53 -4.53
C ASP A 97 3.57 -12.50 -4.99
N THR A 98 3.78 -11.84 -6.13
CA THR A 98 2.78 -10.95 -6.71
C THR A 98 1.63 -11.82 -7.25
N PRO A 99 0.38 -11.58 -6.82
CA PRO A 99 -0.78 -12.29 -7.35
C PRO A 99 -0.91 -12.11 -8.87
N LEU A 100 -1.72 -12.92 -9.55
CA LEU A 100 -1.85 -12.81 -11.02
C LEU A 100 -2.24 -11.38 -11.46
N THR A 101 -1.67 -10.88 -12.53
CA THR A 101 -2.00 -9.57 -13.09
C THR A 101 -3.30 -9.64 -13.88
N HIS A 102 -3.86 -8.49 -14.26
CA HIS A 102 -5.07 -8.45 -15.11
C HIS A 102 -4.87 -9.17 -16.45
N SER A 103 -3.67 -9.08 -17.05
CA SER A 103 -3.35 -9.76 -18.30
C SER A 103 -3.25 -11.28 -18.16
N GLU A 104 -2.95 -11.78 -16.97
CA GLU A 104 -2.87 -13.21 -16.67
C GLU A 104 -4.21 -13.82 -16.22
N VAL A 105 -5.22 -13.00 -15.96
CA VAL A 105 -6.56 -13.44 -15.55
C VAL A 105 -7.44 -13.56 -16.78
N THR A 106 -8.06 -14.73 -16.95
CA THR A 106 -8.97 -14.95 -18.08
C THR A 106 -10.29 -14.19 -17.89
N LYS A 107 -10.96 -13.83 -19.00
CA LYS A 107 -12.28 -13.18 -18.98
C LYS A 107 -13.29 -13.97 -18.14
N LYS A 108 -13.27 -15.31 -18.22
CA LYS A 108 -14.15 -16.20 -17.47
C LYS A 108 -13.88 -16.16 -15.95
N GLU A 109 -12.62 -16.14 -15.54
CA GLU A 109 -12.24 -15.99 -14.13
C GLU A 109 -12.64 -14.62 -13.58
N LEU A 110 -12.45 -13.57 -14.37
CA LEU A 110 -12.84 -12.21 -14.00
C LEU A 110 -14.35 -12.08 -13.80
N SER A 111 -15.16 -12.57 -14.74
CA SER A 111 -16.63 -12.54 -14.62
C SER A 111 -17.12 -13.33 -13.41
N ARG A 112 -16.51 -14.48 -13.12
CA ARG A 112 -16.81 -15.26 -11.91
C ARG A 112 -16.46 -14.48 -10.64
N ALA A 113 -15.28 -13.86 -10.60
CA ALA A 113 -14.82 -13.08 -9.46
C ALA A 113 -15.73 -11.86 -9.21
N LYS A 114 -16.16 -11.15 -10.26
CA LYS A 114 -17.13 -10.05 -10.16
C LYS A 114 -18.46 -10.50 -9.57
N ARG A 115 -19.00 -11.64 -10.04
CA ARG A 115 -20.24 -12.22 -9.50
C ARG A 115 -20.11 -12.59 -8.03
N GLU A 116 -19.01 -13.25 -7.65
CA GLU A 116 -18.73 -13.64 -6.26
C GLU A 116 -18.55 -12.41 -5.36
N LYS A 117 -17.85 -11.38 -5.83
CA LYS A 117 -17.69 -10.10 -5.12
C LYS A 117 -19.03 -9.40 -4.91
N SER A 118 -19.89 -9.42 -5.93
CA SER A 118 -21.23 -8.80 -5.86
C SER A 118 -22.10 -9.46 -4.80
N SER A 119 -22.14 -10.80 -4.76
CA SER A 119 -22.98 -11.54 -3.83
C SER A 119 -22.41 -11.66 -2.42
N LYS A 120 -21.10 -11.93 -2.29
CA LYS A 120 -20.45 -12.22 -0.99
C LYS A 120 -19.63 -11.07 -0.43
N GLY A 121 -19.47 -9.98 -1.18
CA GLY A 121 -18.61 -8.85 -0.79
C GLY A 121 -17.10 -9.15 -0.84
N ARG A 122 -16.68 -10.37 -1.23
CA ARG A 122 -15.26 -10.77 -1.35
C ARG A 122 -15.07 -11.84 -2.42
N VAL A 123 -13.84 -11.94 -2.93
CA VAL A 123 -13.45 -13.00 -3.88
C VAL A 123 -12.56 -14.00 -3.14
N SER A 124 -12.91 -15.27 -3.15
CA SER A 124 -12.12 -16.32 -2.49
C SER A 124 -10.81 -16.62 -3.21
N ARG A 125 -10.87 -16.91 -4.52
CA ARG A 125 -9.71 -17.20 -5.36
C ARG A 125 -10.01 -16.90 -6.82
N PHE A 126 -9.01 -16.45 -7.57
CA PHE A 126 -9.12 -16.19 -9.01
C PHE A 126 -8.88 -17.45 -9.84
N ARG A 127 -7.74 -18.12 -9.63
CA ARG A 127 -7.40 -19.35 -10.33
C ARG A 127 -7.77 -20.57 -9.48
N LYS A 128 -8.52 -21.50 -10.06
CA LYS A 128 -8.80 -22.78 -9.42
C LYS A 128 -7.57 -23.67 -9.59
N LYS A 129 -7.20 -24.44 -8.56
CA LYS A 129 -6.22 -25.53 -8.74
C LYS A 129 -6.85 -26.53 -9.70
N ARG A 130 -6.11 -27.00 -10.72
CA ARG A 130 -6.57 -28.12 -11.54
C ARG A 130 -6.71 -29.31 -10.59
N SER A 131 -7.90 -29.93 -10.54
CA SER A 131 -8.00 -31.24 -9.95
C SER A 131 -7.14 -32.17 -10.79
N SER A 132 -6.28 -32.96 -10.15
CA SER A 132 -5.62 -34.08 -10.81
C SER A 132 -6.73 -35.00 -11.30
N ARG A 133 -7.08 -34.92 -12.59
CA ARG A 133 -7.83 -36.00 -13.22
C ARG A 133 -6.94 -37.22 -13.12
N ARG A 134 -7.37 -38.25 -12.36
CA ARG A 134 -6.88 -39.61 -12.56
C ARG A 134 -7.02 -39.87 -14.06
N ARG A 135 -5.89 -40.05 -14.74
CA ARG A 135 -5.89 -40.71 -16.03
C ARG A 135 -6.13 -42.17 -15.68
N GLU A 136 -7.33 -42.67 -16.01
CA GLU A 136 -7.55 -44.10 -16.17
C GLU A 136 -6.67 -44.64 -17.29
#